data_AF-A0A2V7D836-F1
#
_entry.id   AF-A0A2V7D836-F1
#
_cell.length_a   1.000
_cell.length_b   1.000
_cell.length_c   1.000
_cell.angle_alpha   90.00
_cell.angle_beta   90.00
_cell.angle_gamma   90.00
#
_symmetry.space_group_name_H-M   'P 1'
#
loop_
_entity.id
_entity.type
_entity.pdbx_description
1 polymer ?
#
loop_
_entity_poly.entity_id
_entity_poly.type
_entity_poly.pdbx_seq_one_letter_code
_entity_poly.pdbx_strand_id
1 'polypeptide(L)'
;MWFEHSPDYRITPGDNLFVTVSGFGSNVMVDGYGNIRPSWITLPPGSFMITDPYTIQAAGLTPWQLRSLIAERITDPTVSVSVTPYRRNVCP
;
A
#
# COMPACT_ATOMS: atom_id res chain seq x y z
N MET A 1 -3.36 1.52 19.47
CA MET A 1 -4.62 1.23 18.77
C MET A 1 -4.30 0.92 17.32
N TRP A 2 -4.57 -0.31 16.87
CA TRP A 2 -4.56 -0.63 15.46
C TRP A 2 -5.88 -0.10 14.89
N PHE A 3 -5.82 0.86 13.97
CA PHE A 3 -7.02 1.33 13.27
C PHE A 3 -7.42 0.24 12.28
N GLU A 4 -8.11 -0.77 12.80
CA GLU A 4 -8.78 -1.76 11.99
C GLU A 4 -9.98 -1.08 11.32
N HIS A 5 -9.87 -0.85 10.02
CA HIS A 5 -11.00 -0.85 9.09
C HIS A 5 -12.12 0.17 9.39
N SER A 6 -11.80 1.47 9.42
CA SER A 6 -12.86 2.44 9.08
C SER A 6 -13.14 2.33 7.57
N PRO A 7 -14.33 1.88 7.13
CA PRO A 7 -14.65 1.72 5.71
C PRO A 7 -14.56 3.06 4.95
N ASP A 8 -14.65 4.17 5.68
CA ASP A 8 -14.58 5.53 5.14
C ASP A 8 -13.18 6.15 5.17
N TYR A 9 -12.18 5.46 5.73
CA TYR A 9 -10.83 5.99 5.76
C TYR A 9 -10.26 6.04 4.33
N ARG A 10 -9.92 7.25 3.91
CA ARG A 10 -9.21 7.53 2.66
C ARG A 10 -7.78 7.89 2.98
N ILE A 11 -6.88 7.26 2.24
CA ILE A 11 -5.45 7.52 2.31
C ILE A 11 -5.19 8.99 1.92
N THR A 12 -4.26 9.63 2.64
CA THR A 12 -3.88 11.03 2.44
C THR A 12 -2.35 11.16 2.28
N PRO A 13 -1.86 12.24 1.64
CA PRO A 13 -0.44 12.56 1.64
C PRO A 13 0.15 12.57 3.05
N GLY A 14 1.31 11.92 3.23
CA GLY A 14 1.97 11.79 4.53
C GLY A 14 1.57 10.55 5.35
N ASP A 15 0.54 9.81 4.93
CA ASP A 15 0.22 8.54 5.57
C ASP A 15 1.34 7.51 5.32
N ASN A 16 1.68 6.74 6.36
CA ASN A 16 2.50 5.55 6.20
C ASN A 16 1.58 4.34 6.05
N LEU A 17 1.87 3.51 5.07
CA LEU A 17 1.12 2.30 4.76
C LEU A 17 2.02 1.10 4.97
N PHE A 18 1.52 0.08 5.66
CA PHE A 18 2.16 -1.22 5.71
C PHE A 18 1.56 -2.10 4.62
N VAL A 19 2.35 -2.36 3.57
CA VAL A 19 1.98 -3.22 2.45
C VAL A 19 2.61 -4.59 2.66
N THR A 20 1.81 -5.64 2.79
CA THR A 20 2.33 -7.02 2.83
C THR A 20 1.95 -7.75 1.56
N VAL A 21 2.92 -8.38 0.90
CA VAL A 21 2.77 -9.12 -0.35
C VAL A 21 3.25 -10.56 -0.12
N SER A 22 2.34 -11.53 -0.04
CA SER A 22 2.66 -12.95 0.24
C SER A 22 3.55 -13.16 1.47
N GLY A 23 3.33 -12.35 2.52
CA GLY A 23 4.13 -12.38 3.76
C GLY A 23 5.35 -11.46 3.78
N PHE A 24 5.71 -10.82 2.65
CA PHE A 24 6.76 -9.81 2.58
C PHE A 24 6.19 -8.44 2.89
N GLY A 25 6.50 -7.91 4.08
CA GLY A 25 6.01 -6.61 4.55
C GLY A 25 6.94 -5.45 4.18
N SER A 26 6.35 -4.33 3.81
CA SER A 26 7.06 -3.08 3.49
C SER A 26 6.32 -1.87 4.03
N ASN A 27 7.09 -0.91 4.55
CA ASN A 27 6.56 0.39 4.93
C ASN A 27 6.68 1.34 3.75
N VAL A 28 5.56 1.93 3.34
CA VAL A 28 5.44 2.77 2.16
C VAL A 28 4.80 4.08 2.58
N MET A 29 5.51 5.20 2.40
CA MET A 29 4.97 6.51 2.67
C MET A 29 4.20 7.04 1.45
N VAL A 30 3.08 7.72 1.67
CA VAL A 30 2.39 8.46 0.61
C VAL A 30 3.05 9.82 0.49
N ASP A 31 3.57 10.14 -0.69
CA ASP A 31 4.26 11.40 -0.93
C ASP A 31 3.31 12.62 -0.92
N GLY A 32 3.88 13.83 -1.01
CA GLY A 32 3.13 15.08 -1.02
C GLY A 32 2.15 15.25 -2.20
N TYR A 33 2.28 14.42 -3.24
CA TYR A 33 1.39 14.38 -4.40
C TYR A 33 0.34 13.28 -4.30
N GLY A 34 0.35 12.49 -3.23
CA GLY A 34 -0.60 11.40 -3.02
C GLY A 34 -0.20 10.07 -3.66
N ASN A 35 1.06 9.93 -4.07
CA ASN A 35 1.58 8.74 -4.73
C ASN A 35 2.43 7.87 -3.81
N ILE A 36 2.49 6.58 -4.12
CA ILE A 36 3.50 5.66 -3.60
C ILE A 36 4.39 5.16 -4.72
N ARG A 37 5.63 4.80 -4.39
CA ARG A 37 6.58 4.23 -5.36
C ARG A 37 6.51 2.70 -5.32
N PRO A 38 6.31 2.02 -6.47
CA PRO A 38 6.37 0.56 -6.55
C PRO A 38 7.67 -0.02 -6.00
N SER A 39 8.79 0.69 -6.16
CA SER A 39 10.11 0.27 -5.66
C SER A 39 10.22 0.20 -4.13
N TRP A 40 9.24 0.72 -3.40
CA TRP A 40 9.17 0.60 -1.93
C TRP A 40 8.42 -0.64 -1.48
N ILE A 41 7.80 -1.38 -2.40
CA ILE A 41 7.07 -2.62 -2.11
C ILE A 41 8.04 -3.79 -2.33
N THR A 42 8.30 -4.53 -1.26
CA THR A 42 9.07 -5.78 -1.30
C THR A 42 8.19 -6.86 -1.89
N LEU A 43 8.68 -7.48 -2.97
CA LEU A 43 8.02 -8.59 -3.63
C LEU A 43 8.75 -9.90 -3.30
N PRO A 44 8.03 -11.04 -3.28
CA PRO A 44 8.68 -12.35 -3.21
C PRO A 44 9.58 -12.58 -4.44
N PRO A 45 10.64 -13.41 -4.31
CA PRO A 45 11.53 -13.75 -5.42
C PRO A 45 10.75 -14.30 -6.62
N GLY A 46 11.07 -13.80 -7.82
CA GLY A 46 10.40 -14.22 -9.06
C GLY A 46 9.08 -13.50 -9.37
N SER A 47 8.56 -12.69 -8.44
CA SER A 47 7.45 -11.79 -8.72
C SER A 47 7.94 -10.46 -9.28
N PHE A 48 7.14 -9.90 -10.19
CA PHE A 48 7.35 -8.57 -10.75
C PHE A 48 6.05 -7.79 -10.70
N MET A 49 6.17 -6.49 -10.44
CA MET A 49 5.04 -5.57 -10.49
C MET A 49 5.04 -4.87 -11.84
N ILE A 50 4.00 -5.08 -12.64
CA ILE A 50 3.76 -4.39 -13.90
C ILE A 50 3.15 -3.04 -13.56
N THR A 51 3.98 -2.00 -13.48
CA THR A 51 3.51 -0.64 -13.23
C THR A 51 4.02 0.31 -14.30
N ASP A 52 3.08 1.00 -14.97
CA ASP A 52 3.36 2.23 -15.71
C ASP A 52 3.95 3.29 -14.76
N PRO A 53 4.88 4.13 -15.22
CA PRO A 53 6.20 4.12 -14.63
C PRO A 53 6.25 5.04 -13.40
N TYR A 54 6.90 4.53 -12.35
CA TYR A 54 7.35 5.25 -11.17
C TYR A 54 6.35 5.52 -10.03
N THR A 55 5.02 5.49 -10.25
CA THR A 55 4.07 5.84 -9.18
C THR A 55 2.74 5.05 -9.20
N ILE A 56 2.15 4.90 -8.02
CA ILE A 56 0.79 4.40 -7.80
C ILE A 56 0.03 5.49 -7.03
N GLN A 57 -1.06 5.99 -7.59
CA GLN A 57 -1.94 6.93 -6.90
C GLN A 57 -2.59 6.21 -5.71
N ALA A 58 -2.24 6.62 -4.50
CA ALA A 58 -2.75 6.04 -3.25
C ALA A 58 -3.75 6.97 -2.56
N ALA A 59 -3.50 8.28 -2.59
CA ALA A 59 -4.38 9.25 -1.93
C ALA A 59 -5.78 9.27 -2.54
N GLY A 60 -6.80 9.36 -1.69
CA GLY A 60 -8.21 9.30 -2.05
C GLY A 60 -8.78 7.89 -2.12
N LEU A 61 -7.93 6.86 -2.22
CA LEU A 61 -8.33 5.46 -2.15
C LEU A 61 -8.50 4.99 -0.71
N THR A 62 -9.37 4.01 -0.52
CA THR A 62 -9.36 3.19 0.70
C THR A 62 -8.19 2.19 0.64
N PRO A 63 -7.71 1.68 1.79
CA PRO A 63 -6.72 0.61 1.81
C PRO A 63 -7.13 -0.63 1.01
N TRP A 64 -8.43 -0.93 0.98
CA TRP A 64 -8.97 -2.04 0.17
C TRP A 64 -8.87 -1.76 -1.34
N GLN A 65 -9.19 -0.55 -1.79
CA GLN A 65 -9.03 -0.17 -3.18
C GLN A 65 -7.56 -0.19 -3.61
N LEU A 66 -6.67 0.33 -2.77
CA LEU A 66 -5.24 0.30 -3.04
C LEU A 66 -4.70 -1.13 -3.08
N ARG A 67 -5.16 -2.00 -2.18
CA ARG A 67 -4.86 -3.44 -2.20
C ARG A 67 -5.22 -4.08 -3.53
N SER A 68 -6.46 -3.89 -4.01
CA SER A 68 -6.92 -4.45 -5.28
C SER A 68 -6.08 -3.94 -6.46
N LEU A 69 -5.78 -2.65 -6.49
CA LEU A 69 -4.95 -2.03 -7.52
C LEU A 69 -3.52 -2.59 -7.53
N ILE A 70 -2.91 -2.80 -6.36
CA ILE A 70 -1.58 -3.43 -6.24
C ILE A 70 -1.64 -4.89 -6.71
N ALA A 71 -2.66 -5.64 -6.30
CA ALA A 71 -2.83 -7.05 -6.67
C ALA A 71 -3.01 -7.25 -8.19
N GLU A 72 -3.81 -6.40 -8.85
CA GLU A 72 -3.99 -6.42 -10.31
C GLU A 72 -2.69 -6.16 -11.09
N ARG A 73 -1.73 -5.46 -10.47
CA ARG A 73 -0.43 -5.12 -11.06
C ARG A 73 0.65 -6.15 -10.79
N ILE A 74 0.40 -7.17 -9.98
CA ILE A 74 1.36 -8.24 -9.72
C ILE A 74 1.00 -9.42 -10.63
N THR A 75 1.96 -9.88 -11.43
CA THR A 75 1.74 -10.94 -12.44
C THR A 75 1.47 -12.34 -11.84
N ASP A 76 1.34 -12.43 -10.51
CA ASP A 76 1.10 -13.68 -9.79
C ASP A 76 -0.25 -13.59 -9.02
N PRO A 77 -1.27 -14.38 -9.42
CA PRO A 77 -2.60 -14.35 -8.81
C PRO A 77 -2.66 -14.99 -7.42
N THR A 78 -1.59 -15.65 -6.96
CA THR A 78 -1.52 -16.24 -5.60
C THR A 78 -1.09 -15.23 -4.53
N VAL A 79 -0.85 -13.99 -4.93
CA VAL A 79 -0.28 -12.97 -4.06
C VAL A 79 -1.33 -12.34 -3.16
N SER A 80 -1.18 -12.57 -1.86
CA SER A 80 -1.99 -11.89 -0.85
C SER A 80 -1.41 -10.50 -0.58
N VAL A 81 -2.15 -9.46 -0.95
CA VAL A 81 -1.82 -8.08 -0.61
C VAL A 81 -2.63 -7.66 0.61
N SER A 82 -2.01 -7.02 1.58
CA SER A 82 -2.71 -6.27 2.62
C SER A 82 -2.12 -4.87 2.72
N VAL A 83 -2.97 -3.87 2.96
CA VAL A 83 -2.56 -2.48 3.14
C VAL A 83 -3.17 -2.01 4.45
N THR A 84 -2.34 -1.62 5.40
CA THR A 84 -2.79 -1.09 6.69
C THR A 84 -2.25 0.32 6.88
N PRO A 85 -3.10 1.33 7.14
CA PRO A 85 -2.61 2.65 7.50
C PRO A 85 -1.91 2.59 8.87
N TYR A 86 -0.64 2.95 8.86
CA TYR A 86 0.21 3.07 10.03
C TYR A 86 0.28 4.55 10.44
N ARG A 87 -0.65 5.01 11.28
CA ARG A 87 -0.49 6.31 11.95
C ARG A 87 0.49 6.17 13.11
N ARG A 88 1.71 6.64 12.91
CA ARG A 88 2.64 6.91 14.01
C ARG A 88 2.23 8.23 14.67
N ASN A 89 1.09 8.25 15.36
CA ASN A 89 0.74 9.32 16.32
C ASN A 89 -0.45 8.88 17.19
N VAL A 90 -0.13 8.32 18.35
CA VAL A 90 -0.80 8.70 19.59
C VAL A 90 0.32 9.10 20.55
N CYS A 91 0.75 10.35 20.47
CA CYS A 91 1.28 11.00 21.67
C CYS A 91 0.10 11.09 22.67
N PRO A 92 0.31 10.74 23.95
CA PRO A 92 -0.69 10.90 25.00
C PRO A 92 -1.05 12.38 25.24
#